data_AF-A0A831M4R2-F1
#
_entry.id   AF-A0A831M4R2-F1
#
_cell.length_a   1.000
_cell.length_b   1.000
_cell.length_c   1.000
_cell.angle_alpha   90.00
_cell.angle_beta   90.00
_cell.angle_gamma   90.00
#
_symmetry.space_group_name_H-M   'P 1'
#
loop_
_entity.id
_entity.type
_entity.pdbx_description
1 polymer ?
#
loop_
_entity_poly.entity_id
_entity_poly.type
_entity_poly.pdbx_seq_one_letter_code
_entity_poly.pdbx_strand_id
1 'polypeptide(L)'
;MTIREELERTEERTLSPRACLSSRSKGRLRPESQHVLRTDFQRDRDRIIHSKSFRRLKHKTQVFISPEGDHYRTRLTHTLEVSGIARTVARALRLNEDLVEAVALGHDLGHTPFGHAGEAVLGELYPGGFRHYEQSMRVVDILEKKGRGLNLTHEVRDGILKHSKGRMEILPEDMAEMPSTKEGQLVRVADIIAYVNHDLDDAIRAGILDEESIPNDIHNLLGRSNSARIGAMVRDLITNTAPN
;
A
#
# COMPACT_ATOMS: atom_id res chain seq x y z
N MET A 1 -0.96 -22.79 -25.27
CA MET A 1 -1.29 -21.51 -24.62
C MET A 1 -1.65 -21.82 -23.18
N THR A 2 -0.98 -21.19 -22.23
CA THR A 2 -1.16 -21.42 -20.78
C THR A 2 -2.23 -20.50 -20.21
N ILE A 3 -2.75 -20.80 -19.01
CA ILE A 3 -3.73 -19.93 -18.31
C ILE A 3 -3.12 -18.55 -18.04
N ARG A 4 -1.83 -18.48 -17.67
CA ARG A 4 -1.11 -17.21 -17.52
C ARG A 4 -1.18 -16.36 -18.80
N GLU A 5 -0.90 -16.95 -19.96
CA GLU A 5 -0.90 -16.22 -21.25
C GLU A 5 -2.29 -15.72 -21.62
N GLU A 6 -3.36 -16.41 -21.20
CA GLU A 6 -4.74 -15.96 -21.40
C GLU A 6 -5.10 -14.77 -20.49
N LEU A 7 -4.63 -14.79 -19.23
CA LEU A 7 -4.76 -13.66 -18.31
C LEU A 7 -4.02 -12.43 -18.84
N GLU A 8 -2.78 -12.60 -19.29
CA GLU A 8 -1.96 -11.53 -19.89
C GLU A 8 -2.63 -10.90 -21.13
N ARG A 9 -3.22 -11.71 -22.02
CA ARG A 9 -3.99 -11.20 -23.16
C ARG A 9 -5.27 -10.50 -22.74
N THR A 10 -5.89 -10.94 -21.65
CA THR A 10 -7.08 -10.28 -21.11
C THR A 10 -6.71 -8.90 -20.57
N GLU A 11 -5.60 -8.78 -19.82
CA GLU A 11 -5.07 -7.50 -19.36
C GLU A 11 -4.84 -6.53 -20.53
N GLU A 12 -4.20 -7.00 -21.60
CA GLU A 12 -3.92 -6.19 -22.80
C GLU A 12 -5.19 -5.65 -23.48
N ARG A 13 -6.30 -6.38 -23.41
CA ARG A 13 -7.57 -6.00 -24.05
C ARG A 13 -8.44 -5.12 -23.17
N THR A 14 -8.41 -5.30 -21.85
CA THR A 14 -9.39 -4.69 -20.94
C THR A 14 -8.85 -3.53 -20.13
N LEU A 15 -7.55 -3.51 -19.83
CA LEU A 15 -6.97 -2.46 -18.99
C LEU A 15 -6.85 -1.12 -19.74
N SER A 16 -6.64 -0.05 -18.98
CA SER A 16 -6.31 1.27 -19.52
C SER A 16 -4.97 1.21 -20.26
N PRO A 17 -4.76 1.98 -21.34
CA PRO A 17 -3.43 2.12 -21.96
C PRO A 17 -2.34 2.62 -21.01
N ARG A 18 -2.74 3.23 -19.88
CA ARG A 18 -1.83 3.71 -18.83
C ARG A 18 -1.57 2.66 -17.73
N ALA A 19 -2.26 1.53 -17.76
CA ALA A 19 -2.08 0.46 -16.79
C ALA A 19 -0.79 -0.33 -17.07
N CYS A 20 -0.20 -0.87 -16.02
CA CYS A 20 0.95 -1.75 -16.13
C CYS A 20 0.49 -3.18 -16.48
N LEU A 21 0.96 -3.69 -17.61
CA LEU A 21 0.68 -5.06 -18.05
C LEU A 21 1.70 -6.02 -17.44
N SER A 22 1.23 -7.15 -16.90
CA SER A 22 2.11 -8.17 -16.32
C SER A 22 3.01 -8.80 -17.40
N SER A 23 2.54 -8.91 -18.64
CA SER A 23 3.31 -9.37 -19.80
C SER A 23 4.50 -8.46 -20.16
N ARG A 24 4.49 -7.21 -19.69
CA ARG A 24 5.53 -6.19 -19.94
C ARG A 24 6.35 -5.84 -18.70
N SER A 25 6.29 -6.66 -17.66
CA SER A 25 7.11 -6.46 -16.46
C SER A 25 8.60 -6.43 -16.82
N LYS A 26 9.36 -5.56 -16.14
CA LYS A 26 10.83 -5.53 -16.17
C LYS A 26 11.45 -6.77 -15.50
N GLY A 27 10.62 -7.65 -14.95
CA GLY A 27 11.02 -8.92 -14.36
C GLY A 27 11.55 -8.78 -12.94
N ARG A 28 12.33 -9.77 -12.52
CA ARG A 28 12.78 -9.99 -11.14
C ARG A 28 14.30 -9.89 -11.07
N LEU A 29 14.84 -9.60 -9.89
CA LEU A 29 16.29 -9.55 -9.67
C LEU A 29 16.99 -10.86 -10.00
N ARG A 30 16.36 -11.99 -9.64
CA ARG A 30 16.85 -13.32 -9.98
C ARG A 30 15.90 -13.93 -11.01
N PRO A 31 16.41 -14.38 -12.17
CA PRO A 31 15.60 -15.06 -13.17
C PRO A 31 14.90 -16.28 -12.58
N GLU A 32 13.64 -16.47 -12.95
CA GLU A 32 12.85 -17.66 -12.61
C GLU A 32 11.93 -17.99 -13.77
N SER A 33 11.55 -19.26 -13.88
CA SER A 33 10.60 -19.68 -14.90
C SER A 33 9.23 -19.03 -14.68
N GLN A 34 8.59 -18.69 -15.78
CA GLN A 34 7.21 -18.21 -15.79
C GLN A 34 6.26 -19.29 -15.25
N HIS A 35 5.22 -18.87 -14.55
CA HIS A 35 4.23 -19.79 -13.99
C HIS A 35 3.20 -20.15 -15.06
N VAL A 36 2.65 -21.37 -15.03
CA VAL A 36 1.65 -21.79 -16.04
C VAL A 36 0.25 -21.24 -15.77
N LEU A 37 -0.05 -20.90 -14.50
CA LEU A 37 -1.39 -20.46 -14.06
C LEU A 37 -1.52 -18.98 -13.68
N ARG A 38 -0.45 -18.31 -13.27
CA ARG A 38 -0.51 -17.02 -12.56
C ARG A 38 0.38 -16.01 -13.25
N THR A 39 -0.09 -14.77 -13.36
CA THR A 39 0.73 -13.64 -13.81
C THR A 39 1.82 -13.32 -12.79
N ASP A 40 2.82 -12.55 -13.19
CA ASP A 40 3.93 -12.22 -12.29
C ASP A 40 3.49 -11.42 -11.06
N PHE A 41 2.49 -10.53 -11.20
CA PHE A 41 1.94 -9.77 -10.07
C PHE A 41 1.09 -10.62 -9.12
N GLN A 42 0.33 -11.59 -9.63
CA GLN A 42 -0.38 -12.57 -8.79
C GLN A 42 0.60 -13.40 -7.94
N ARG A 43 1.73 -13.82 -8.53
CA ARG A 43 2.77 -14.54 -7.80
C ARG A 43 3.38 -13.68 -6.69
N ASP A 44 3.55 -12.39 -6.94
CA ASP A 44 4.11 -11.45 -5.97
C ASP A 44 3.18 -11.24 -4.79
N ARG A 45 1.90 -10.99 -5.06
CA ARG A 45 0.86 -10.95 -4.03
C ARG A 45 0.92 -12.19 -3.14
N ASP A 46 0.92 -13.37 -3.76
CA ASP A 46 0.89 -14.63 -3.01
C ASP A 46 2.17 -14.83 -2.18
N ARG A 47 3.33 -14.40 -2.68
CA ARG A 47 4.61 -14.41 -1.94
C ARG A 47 4.56 -13.53 -0.70
N ILE A 48 3.99 -12.34 -0.83
CA ILE A 48 3.83 -11.38 0.27
C ILE A 48 2.89 -11.95 1.33
N ILE A 49 1.69 -12.39 0.95
CA ILE A 49 0.67 -12.93 1.89
C ILE A 49 1.23 -14.11 2.70
N HIS A 50 2.02 -14.98 2.07
CA HIS A 50 2.59 -16.16 2.73
C HIS A 50 3.93 -15.90 3.45
N SER A 51 4.43 -14.66 3.44
CA SER A 51 5.67 -14.28 4.14
C SER A 51 5.49 -14.28 5.66
N LYS A 52 6.59 -14.44 6.40
CA LYS A 52 6.53 -14.35 7.87
C LYS A 52 6.33 -12.90 8.30
N SER A 53 6.94 -11.94 7.60
CA SER A 53 6.81 -10.52 7.87
C SER A 53 5.38 -10.02 7.73
N PHE A 54 4.62 -10.48 6.72
CA PHE A 54 3.20 -10.14 6.58
C PHE A 54 2.38 -10.65 7.76
N ARG A 55 2.58 -11.91 8.18
CA ARG A 55 1.90 -12.47 9.36
C ARG A 55 2.19 -11.67 10.64
N ARG A 56 3.40 -11.12 10.79
CA ARG A 56 3.78 -10.30 11.96
C ARG A 56 3.03 -8.97 12.00
N LEU A 57 2.48 -8.47 10.89
CA LEU A 57 1.68 -7.23 10.90
C LEU A 57 0.46 -7.35 11.82
N LYS A 58 -0.07 -8.56 12.02
CA LYS A 58 -1.16 -8.82 12.99
C LYS A 58 -0.80 -8.37 14.42
N HIS A 59 0.48 -8.40 14.78
CA HIS A 59 0.95 -8.12 16.13
C HIS A 59 1.67 -6.77 16.24
N LYS A 60 1.56 -5.91 15.23
CA LYS A 60 2.09 -4.54 15.26
C LYS A 60 0.92 -3.57 15.38
N THR A 61 0.96 -2.71 16.37
CA THR A 61 -0.05 -1.66 16.56
C THR A 61 0.04 -0.61 15.45
N GLN A 62 -1.11 -0.06 15.08
CA GLN A 62 -1.21 1.17 14.31
C GLN A 62 -1.40 2.31 15.32
N VAL A 63 -0.42 3.23 15.40
CA VAL A 63 -0.43 4.48 16.19
C VAL A 63 -0.57 4.36 17.71
N PHE A 64 -1.59 3.69 18.26
CA PHE A 64 -1.85 3.63 19.70
C PHE A 64 -1.06 2.51 20.40
N ILE A 65 -0.31 2.90 21.43
CA ILE A 65 0.56 2.02 22.22
C ILE A 65 -0.32 1.34 23.27
N SER A 66 -0.69 0.09 23.02
CA SER A 66 -1.44 -0.75 23.98
C SER A 66 -2.82 -0.21 24.35
N PRO A 67 -3.77 -0.23 23.41
CA PRO A 67 -5.11 0.08 23.78
C PRO A 67 -5.76 -1.15 24.44
N GLU A 68 -6.32 -0.97 25.62
CA GLU A 68 -7.15 -1.99 26.26
C GLU A 68 -8.39 -2.24 25.37
N GLY A 69 -8.45 -3.39 24.69
CA GLY A 69 -9.60 -3.82 23.89
C GLY A 69 -9.24 -4.44 22.53
N ASP A 70 -9.98 -5.47 22.12
CA ASP A 70 -9.71 -6.28 20.91
C ASP A 70 -9.99 -5.57 19.57
N HIS A 71 -10.44 -4.31 19.62
CA HIS A 71 -11.01 -3.59 18.48
C HIS A 71 -10.11 -2.47 17.94
N TYR A 72 -8.87 -2.37 18.39
CA TYR A 72 -7.94 -1.39 17.87
C TYR A 72 -7.19 -1.91 16.65
N ARG A 73 -6.94 -0.99 15.71
CA ARG A 73 -6.34 -1.34 14.42
C ARG A 73 -4.90 -1.82 14.62
N THR A 74 -4.55 -2.83 13.82
CA THR A 74 -3.19 -3.33 13.67
C THR A 74 -2.65 -2.86 12.32
N ARG A 75 -1.34 -2.95 12.10
CA ARG A 75 -0.76 -2.75 10.76
C ARG A 75 -1.40 -3.66 9.72
N LEU A 76 -1.83 -4.86 10.11
CA LEU A 76 -2.51 -5.77 9.19
C LEU A 76 -3.88 -5.23 8.76
N THR A 77 -4.69 -4.71 9.69
CA THR A 77 -6.01 -4.14 9.32
C THR A 77 -5.84 -2.91 8.45
N HIS A 78 -4.88 -2.02 8.80
CA HIS A 78 -4.51 -0.88 7.94
C HIS A 78 -4.14 -1.33 6.53
N THR A 79 -3.23 -2.30 6.42
CA THR A 79 -2.78 -2.85 5.13
C THR A 79 -3.94 -3.42 4.30
N LEU A 80 -4.90 -4.08 4.94
CA LEU A 80 -6.09 -4.60 4.27
C LEU A 80 -7.06 -3.50 3.82
N GLU A 81 -7.23 -2.45 4.61
CA GLU A 81 -8.05 -1.28 4.26
C GLU A 81 -7.43 -0.50 3.08
N VAL A 82 -6.11 -0.28 3.09
CA VAL A 82 -5.36 0.31 1.95
C VAL A 82 -5.55 -0.52 0.69
N SER A 83 -5.41 -1.85 0.78
CA SER A 83 -5.65 -2.75 -0.35
C SER A 83 -7.08 -2.64 -0.88
N GLY A 84 -8.08 -2.62 0.02
CA GLY A 84 -9.49 -2.49 -0.36
C GLY A 84 -9.81 -1.17 -1.07
N ILE A 85 -9.31 -0.05 -0.56
CA ILE A 85 -9.44 1.28 -1.18
C ILE A 85 -8.75 1.29 -2.55
N ALA A 86 -7.49 0.87 -2.60
CA ALA A 86 -6.69 0.93 -3.81
C ALA A 86 -7.28 0.04 -4.92
N ARG A 87 -7.74 -1.17 -4.61
CA ARG A 87 -8.38 -2.07 -5.58
C ARG A 87 -9.69 -1.50 -6.12
N THR A 88 -10.47 -0.83 -5.28
CA THR A 88 -11.72 -0.16 -5.70
C THR A 88 -11.44 0.89 -6.77
N VAL A 89 -10.44 1.75 -6.53
CA VAL A 89 -10.05 2.79 -7.48
C VAL A 89 -9.41 2.19 -8.73
N ALA A 90 -8.54 1.16 -8.57
CA ALA A 90 -7.88 0.49 -9.67
C ALA A 90 -8.89 -0.09 -10.67
N ARG A 91 -9.95 -0.74 -10.16
CA ARG A 91 -11.01 -1.30 -10.98
C ARG A 91 -11.78 -0.22 -11.74
N ALA A 92 -12.12 0.88 -11.07
CA ALA A 92 -12.81 2.01 -11.70
C ALA A 92 -11.98 2.65 -12.82
N LEU A 93 -10.66 2.75 -12.64
CA LEU A 93 -9.73 3.33 -13.61
C LEU A 93 -9.15 2.31 -14.62
N ARG A 94 -9.58 1.05 -14.54
CA ARG A 94 -9.05 -0.10 -15.31
C ARG A 94 -7.51 -0.23 -15.21
N LEU A 95 -6.95 -0.03 -14.02
CA LEU A 95 -5.55 -0.31 -13.71
C LEU A 95 -5.36 -1.78 -13.32
N ASN A 96 -4.11 -2.24 -13.24
CA ASN A 96 -3.81 -3.62 -12.88
C ASN A 96 -4.06 -3.89 -11.38
N GLU A 97 -5.18 -4.55 -11.07
CA GLU A 97 -5.62 -4.81 -9.69
C GLU A 97 -4.65 -5.70 -8.91
N ASP A 98 -4.03 -6.69 -9.56
CA ASP A 98 -3.06 -7.60 -8.92
C ASP A 98 -1.76 -6.88 -8.56
N LEU A 99 -1.29 -5.93 -9.38
CA LEU A 99 -0.14 -5.09 -9.07
C LEU A 99 -0.44 -4.15 -7.88
N VAL A 100 -1.60 -3.49 -7.91
CA VAL A 100 -2.04 -2.61 -6.82
C VAL A 100 -2.12 -3.38 -5.50
N GLU A 101 -2.75 -4.56 -5.51
CA GLU A 101 -2.86 -5.40 -4.33
C GLU A 101 -1.49 -5.87 -3.83
N ALA A 102 -0.59 -6.31 -4.71
CA ALA A 102 0.75 -6.73 -4.32
C ALA A 102 1.54 -5.58 -3.65
N VAL A 103 1.51 -4.37 -4.22
CA VAL A 103 2.17 -3.20 -3.63
C VAL A 103 1.54 -2.84 -2.28
N ALA A 104 0.21 -2.76 -2.22
CA ALA A 104 -0.52 -2.44 -0.99
C ALA A 104 -0.24 -3.45 0.14
N LEU A 105 -0.17 -4.74 -0.15
CA LEU A 105 0.13 -5.74 0.89
C LEU A 105 1.60 -5.72 1.33
N GLY A 106 2.50 -5.21 0.48
CA GLY A 106 3.95 -5.20 0.71
C GLY A 106 4.50 -3.93 1.34
N HIS A 107 3.78 -2.81 1.29
CA HIS A 107 4.32 -1.49 1.64
C HIS A 107 4.85 -1.41 3.08
N ASP A 108 4.18 -2.10 4.00
CA ASP A 108 4.38 -1.99 5.44
C ASP A 108 5.15 -3.16 6.10
N LEU A 109 5.72 -4.06 5.30
CA LEU A 109 6.41 -5.25 5.82
C LEU A 109 7.57 -4.93 6.78
N GLY A 110 8.26 -3.82 6.52
CA GLY A 110 9.41 -3.33 7.27
C GLY A 110 9.08 -2.53 8.52
N HIS A 111 7.79 -2.30 8.81
CA HIS A 111 7.42 -1.43 9.90
C HIS A 111 7.98 -1.91 11.25
N THR A 112 8.42 -0.96 12.07
CA THR A 112 8.90 -1.20 13.43
C THR A 112 7.77 -1.63 14.37
N PRO A 113 8.07 -2.31 15.48
CA PRO A 113 7.20 -2.31 16.64
C PRO A 113 6.89 -0.86 17.08
N PHE A 114 5.72 -0.64 17.70
CA PHE A 114 5.29 0.68 18.20
C PHE A 114 5.17 1.78 17.14
N GLY A 115 4.95 1.43 15.88
CA GLY A 115 4.68 2.43 14.84
C GLY A 115 5.79 3.47 14.70
N HIS A 116 5.41 4.72 14.42
CA HIS A 116 6.35 5.81 14.17
C HIS A 116 7.25 6.13 15.36
N ALA A 117 6.83 5.84 16.60
CA ALA A 117 7.69 6.00 17.77
C ALA A 117 8.91 5.06 17.69
N GLY A 118 8.70 3.80 17.29
CA GLY A 118 9.79 2.85 17.09
C GLY A 118 10.68 3.23 15.90
N GLU A 119 10.11 3.78 14.84
CA GLU A 119 10.85 4.30 13.68
C GLU A 119 11.73 5.51 14.08
N ALA A 120 11.20 6.45 14.84
CA ALA A 120 11.93 7.62 15.33
C ALA A 120 13.12 7.22 16.21
N VAL A 121 12.90 6.35 17.21
CA VAL A 121 13.96 5.86 18.09
C VAL A 121 15.04 5.11 17.30
N LEU A 122 14.66 4.24 16.36
CA LEU A 122 15.65 3.56 15.51
C LEU A 122 16.37 4.52 14.56
N GLY A 123 15.70 5.59 14.13
CA GLY A 123 16.30 6.65 13.33
C GLY A 123 17.41 7.40 14.06
N GLU A 124 17.27 7.60 15.37
CA GLU A 124 18.30 8.19 16.23
C GLU A 124 19.44 7.20 16.54
N LEU A 125 19.10 5.93 16.78
CA LEU A 125 20.06 4.91 17.21
C LEU A 125 20.93 4.35 16.08
N TYR A 126 20.43 4.30 14.85
CA TYR A 126 21.14 3.71 13.72
C TYR A 126 21.85 4.80 12.88
N PRO A 127 23.19 4.76 12.77
CA PRO A 127 23.92 5.67 11.90
C PRO A 127 23.45 5.55 10.44
N GLY A 128 22.92 6.64 9.89
CA GLY A 128 22.30 6.68 8.55
C GLY A 128 20.76 6.75 8.58
N GLY A 129 20.14 6.65 9.75
CA GLY A 129 18.70 6.74 9.94
C GLY A 129 17.96 5.45 9.58
N PHE A 130 16.75 5.30 10.10
CA PHE A 130 15.88 4.16 9.84
C PHE A 130 14.61 4.65 9.16
N ARG A 131 14.21 3.95 8.09
CA ARG A 131 12.97 4.22 7.36
C ARG A 131 12.26 2.91 7.07
N HIS A 132 10.99 2.81 7.45
CA HIS A 132 10.24 1.56 7.33
C HIS A 132 10.15 1.07 5.88
N TYR A 133 10.04 1.96 4.89
CA TYR A 133 9.94 1.59 3.48
C TYR A 133 11.23 0.99 2.92
N GLU A 134 12.40 1.49 3.34
CA GLU A 134 13.70 0.88 3.03
C GLU A 134 13.83 -0.48 3.72
N GLN A 135 13.32 -0.58 4.95
CA GLN A 135 13.28 -1.85 5.65
C GLN A 135 12.30 -2.85 4.99
N SER A 136 11.18 -2.40 4.42
CA SER A 136 10.26 -3.24 3.64
C SER A 136 11.01 -3.82 2.44
N MET A 137 11.81 -3.01 1.75
CA MET A 137 12.68 -3.48 0.68
C MET A 137 13.74 -4.46 1.15
N ARG A 138 14.39 -4.22 2.29
CA ARG A 138 15.33 -5.18 2.89
C ARG A 138 14.65 -6.51 3.23
N VAL A 139 13.41 -6.48 3.72
CA VAL A 139 12.61 -7.68 3.99
C VAL A 139 12.35 -8.46 2.70
N VAL A 140 11.90 -7.76 1.66
CA VAL A 140 11.54 -8.31 0.35
C VAL A 140 12.75 -8.86 -0.40
N ASP A 141 13.90 -8.20 -0.36
CA ASP A 141 15.05 -8.57 -1.18
C ASP A 141 15.99 -9.54 -0.47
N ILE A 142 16.08 -9.45 0.86
CA ILE A 142 17.14 -10.10 1.65
C ILE A 142 16.55 -10.98 2.75
N LEU A 143 15.77 -10.43 3.70
CA LEU A 143 15.55 -11.11 4.98
C LEU A 143 14.62 -12.33 4.88
N GLU A 144 13.59 -12.26 4.03
CA GLU A 144 12.64 -13.36 3.90
C GLU A 144 13.29 -14.65 3.36
N LYS A 145 12.60 -15.78 3.56
CA LYS A 145 13.05 -17.10 3.05
C LYS A 145 14.50 -17.48 3.43
N LYS A 146 14.90 -17.13 4.66
CA LYS A 146 16.24 -17.39 5.24
C LYS A 146 17.37 -16.70 4.46
N GLY A 147 17.26 -15.39 4.22
CA GLY A 147 18.31 -14.63 3.53
C GLY A 147 18.19 -14.61 2.01
N ARG A 148 17.11 -15.15 1.44
CA ARG A 148 16.88 -15.18 -0.01
C ARG A 148 15.94 -14.08 -0.49
N GLY A 149 15.16 -13.46 0.38
CA GLY A 149 14.07 -12.58 -0.03
C GLY A 149 12.92 -13.31 -0.75
N LEU A 150 11.96 -12.53 -1.24
CA LEU A 150 10.77 -12.96 -1.96
C LEU A 150 10.93 -12.93 -3.49
N ASN A 151 12.00 -12.31 -4.02
CA ASN A 151 12.24 -12.17 -5.47
C ASN A 151 11.09 -11.51 -6.24
N LEU A 152 10.53 -10.43 -5.72
CA LEU A 152 9.38 -9.75 -6.36
C LEU A 152 9.81 -9.05 -7.66
N THR A 153 8.84 -8.71 -8.51
CA THR A 153 9.06 -7.95 -9.73
C THR A 153 9.51 -6.53 -9.42
N HIS A 154 10.15 -5.89 -10.39
CA HIS A 154 10.56 -4.49 -10.28
C HIS A 154 9.39 -3.57 -9.93
N GLU A 155 8.22 -3.74 -10.54
CA GLU A 155 7.06 -2.86 -10.36
C GLU A 155 6.55 -2.90 -8.93
N VAL A 156 6.47 -4.09 -8.33
CA VAL A 156 6.04 -4.25 -6.93
C VAL A 156 7.08 -3.63 -5.99
N ARG A 157 8.37 -3.88 -6.25
CA ARG A 157 9.48 -3.32 -5.45
C ARG A 157 9.53 -1.81 -5.49
N ASP A 158 9.40 -1.20 -6.67
CA ASP A 158 9.39 0.25 -6.85
C ASP A 158 8.17 0.89 -6.18
N GLY A 159 6.98 0.27 -6.28
CA GLY A 159 5.79 0.68 -5.56
C GLY A 159 5.97 0.63 -4.04
N ILE A 160 6.52 -0.46 -3.50
CA ILE A 160 6.80 -0.60 -2.05
C ILE A 160 7.81 0.44 -1.58
N LEU A 161 8.89 0.68 -2.34
CA LEU A 161 9.92 1.63 -1.92
C LEU A 161 9.40 3.07 -1.88
N LYS A 162 8.55 3.45 -2.83
CA LYS A 162 8.14 4.84 -3.08
C LYS A 162 6.71 5.17 -2.62
N HIS A 163 6.03 4.26 -1.92
CA HIS A 163 4.69 4.53 -1.40
C HIS A 163 4.70 5.64 -0.33
N SER A 164 5.76 5.72 0.48
CA SER A 164 5.78 6.62 1.63
C SER A 164 6.13 8.05 1.22
N LYS A 165 5.38 9.01 1.75
CA LYS A 165 5.58 10.45 1.51
C LYS A 165 6.52 11.14 2.50
N GLY A 166 6.95 10.46 3.57
CA GLY A 166 7.66 11.14 4.67
C GLY A 166 6.89 12.38 5.13
N ARG A 167 7.57 13.54 5.21
CA ARG A 167 6.95 14.88 5.46
C ARG A 167 6.70 15.69 4.18
N MET A 168 6.85 15.07 3.01
CA MET A 168 6.77 15.72 1.71
C MET A 168 5.35 15.67 1.13
N GLU A 169 5.18 16.31 -0.02
CA GLU A 169 3.92 16.30 -0.76
C GLU A 169 3.42 14.89 -1.08
N ILE A 170 2.09 14.76 -1.14
CA ILE A 170 1.42 13.50 -1.45
C ILE A 170 1.83 13.00 -2.84
N LEU A 171 1.89 13.91 -3.81
CA LEU A 171 2.36 13.68 -5.16
C LEU A 171 3.50 14.68 -5.43
N PRO A 172 4.77 14.33 -5.17
CA PRO A 172 5.88 15.24 -5.41
C PRO A 172 6.00 15.59 -6.90
N GLU A 173 6.41 16.82 -7.18
CA GLU A 173 6.75 17.26 -8.55
C GLU A 173 7.93 16.47 -9.13
N ASP A 174 8.86 16.02 -8.26
CA ASP A 174 9.97 15.16 -8.69
C ASP A 174 9.47 13.75 -9.00
N MET A 175 9.38 13.47 -10.29
CA MET A 175 9.00 12.16 -10.83
C MET A 175 9.97 11.03 -10.42
N ALA A 176 11.20 11.34 -9.99
CA ALA A 176 12.12 10.34 -9.47
C ALA A 176 11.66 9.75 -8.12
N GLU A 177 10.98 10.54 -7.30
CA GLU A 177 10.40 10.13 -6.02
C GLU A 177 9.08 9.37 -6.19
N MET A 178 8.47 9.44 -7.38
CA MET A 178 7.21 8.79 -7.68
C MET A 178 7.40 7.32 -8.10
N PRO A 179 6.48 6.43 -7.71
CA PRO A 179 6.37 5.12 -8.32
C PRO A 179 6.24 5.24 -9.85
N SER A 180 6.94 4.37 -10.55
CA SER A 180 7.00 4.33 -12.02
C SER A 180 5.69 3.90 -12.68
N THR A 181 4.82 3.20 -11.93
CA THR A 181 3.51 2.74 -12.41
C THR A 181 2.38 3.57 -11.80
N LYS A 182 1.26 3.69 -12.52
CA LYS A 182 0.06 4.35 -11.99
C LYS A 182 -0.54 3.58 -10.81
N GLU A 183 -0.38 2.26 -10.82
CA GLU A 183 -0.73 1.37 -9.73
C GLU A 183 0.04 1.69 -8.45
N GLY A 184 1.37 1.90 -8.53
CA GLY A 184 2.17 2.30 -7.38
C GLY A 184 1.80 3.68 -6.86
N GLN A 185 1.55 4.64 -7.76
CA GLN A 185 1.08 5.98 -7.41
C GLN A 185 -0.28 5.93 -6.71
N LEU A 186 -1.17 5.06 -7.18
CA LEU A 186 -2.48 4.86 -6.56
C LEU A 186 -2.36 4.33 -5.14
N VAL A 187 -1.46 3.36 -4.87
CA VAL A 187 -1.27 2.85 -3.51
C VAL A 187 -0.79 3.94 -2.57
N ARG A 188 0.11 4.83 -3.02
CA ARG A 188 0.55 6.00 -2.24
C ARG A 188 -0.63 6.89 -1.82
N VAL A 189 -1.58 7.15 -2.72
CA VAL A 189 -2.78 7.93 -2.40
C VAL A 189 -3.72 7.16 -1.46
N ALA A 190 -3.93 5.87 -1.72
CA ALA A 190 -4.81 5.02 -0.92
C ALA A 190 -4.31 4.87 0.53
N ASP A 191 -3.00 4.77 0.74
CA ASP A 191 -2.38 4.74 2.07
C ASP A 191 -2.73 5.98 2.89
N ILE A 192 -2.72 7.15 2.24
CA ILE A 192 -3.05 8.42 2.90
C ILE A 192 -4.54 8.52 3.21
N ILE A 193 -5.41 8.08 2.28
CA ILE A 193 -6.86 8.03 2.52
C ILE A 193 -7.15 7.14 3.73
N ALA A 194 -6.53 5.96 3.83
CA ALA A 194 -6.71 5.08 4.98
C ALA A 194 -6.15 5.71 6.26
N TYR A 195 -4.92 6.20 6.21
CA TYR A 195 -4.21 6.80 7.35
C TYR A 195 -5.00 7.94 7.98
N VAL A 196 -5.42 8.94 7.19
CA VAL A 196 -6.14 10.13 7.71
C VAL A 196 -7.46 9.74 8.37
N ASN A 197 -8.20 8.78 7.80
CA ASN A 197 -9.47 8.36 8.37
C ASN A 197 -9.30 7.59 9.68
N HIS A 198 -8.29 6.73 9.75
CA HIS A 198 -8.12 5.85 10.90
C HIS A 198 -7.51 6.57 12.09
N ASP A 199 -6.54 7.46 11.84
CA ASP A 199 -5.97 8.31 12.90
C ASP A 199 -7.04 9.23 13.50
N LEU A 200 -7.96 9.75 12.68
CA LEU A 200 -9.09 10.53 13.16
C LEU A 200 -10.05 9.68 14.01
N ASP A 201 -10.47 8.51 13.51
CA ASP A 201 -11.37 7.62 14.25
C ASP A 201 -10.76 7.16 15.58
N ASP A 202 -9.47 6.80 15.58
CA ASP A 202 -8.78 6.32 16.76
C ASP A 202 -8.54 7.48 17.77
N ALA A 203 -8.27 8.70 17.30
CA ALA A 203 -8.17 9.89 18.16
C ALA A 203 -9.50 10.23 18.84
N ILE A 204 -10.62 10.10 18.11
CA ILE A 204 -11.97 10.30 18.68
C ILE A 204 -12.28 9.21 19.70
N ARG A 205 -12.00 7.96 19.35
CA ARG A 205 -12.23 6.82 20.24
C ARG A 205 -11.39 6.90 21.52
N ALA A 206 -10.18 7.44 21.43
CA ALA A 206 -9.31 7.68 22.57
C ALA A 206 -9.71 8.91 23.42
N GLY A 207 -10.73 9.68 23.00
CA GLY A 207 -11.16 10.90 23.66
C GLY A 207 -10.14 12.04 23.56
N ILE A 208 -9.21 11.96 22.61
CA ILE A 208 -8.23 13.03 22.33
C ILE A 208 -8.90 14.15 21.53
N LEU A 209 -9.84 13.79 20.66
CA LEU A 209 -10.64 14.72 19.86
C LEU A 209 -12.13 14.43 20.05
N ASP A 210 -12.94 15.48 20.10
CA ASP A 210 -14.39 15.35 19.96
C ASP A 210 -14.78 15.53 18.48
N GLU A 211 -15.76 14.76 18.00
CA GLU A 211 -16.27 14.86 16.62
C GLU A 211 -16.72 16.30 16.26
N GLU A 212 -17.27 17.03 17.25
CA GLU A 212 -17.69 18.43 17.09
C GLU A 212 -16.51 19.41 17.05
N SER A 213 -15.30 18.98 17.38
CA SER A 213 -14.07 19.77 17.21
C SER A 213 -13.57 19.79 15.76
N ILE A 214 -14.08 18.91 14.91
CA ILE A 214 -13.73 18.88 13.49
C ILE A 214 -14.43 20.05 12.78
N PRO A 215 -13.70 20.89 12.03
CA PRO A 215 -14.27 22.01 11.29
C PRO A 215 -15.45 21.63 10.38
N ASN A 216 -16.50 22.46 10.36
CA ASN A 216 -17.73 22.20 9.62
C ASN A 216 -17.54 22.14 8.10
N ASP A 217 -16.55 22.86 7.55
CA ASP A 217 -16.17 22.78 6.15
C ASP A 217 -15.66 21.38 5.77
N ILE A 218 -14.88 20.73 6.64
CA ILE A 218 -14.44 19.34 6.46
C ILE A 218 -15.65 18.39 6.50
N HIS A 219 -16.56 18.58 7.47
CA HIS A 219 -17.79 17.78 7.56
C HIS A 219 -18.68 17.90 6.33
N ASN A 220 -18.85 19.11 5.81
CA ASN A 220 -19.65 19.36 4.62
C ASN A 220 -19.05 18.73 3.37
N LEU A 221 -17.71 18.70 3.28
CA LEU A 221 -17.00 18.15 2.13
C LEU A 221 -16.89 16.62 2.16
N LEU A 222 -16.48 16.06 3.30
CA LEU A 222 -16.14 14.65 3.44
C LEU A 222 -17.20 13.83 4.17
N GLY A 223 -18.05 14.46 4.98
CA GLY A 223 -19.02 13.79 5.83
C GLY A 223 -18.48 13.38 7.21
N ARG A 224 -19.41 13.03 8.10
CA ARG A 224 -19.16 12.73 9.53
C ARG A 224 -18.74 11.28 9.80
N SER A 225 -19.10 10.33 8.95
CA SER A 225 -18.70 8.92 9.14
C SER A 225 -17.41 8.59 8.38
N ASN A 226 -16.65 7.62 8.91
CA ASN A 226 -15.49 7.05 8.21
C ASN A 226 -15.84 6.63 6.77
N SER A 227 -16.97 5.94 6.60
CA SER A 227 -17.46 5.51 5.28
C SER A 227 -17.78 6.67 4.33
N ALA A 228 -18.35 7.77 4.84
CA ALA A 228 -18.64 8.95 4.04
C ALA A 228 -17.34 9.61 3.57
N ARG A 229 -16.36 9.77 4.48
CA ARG A 229 -15.07 10.39 4.19
C ARG A 229 -14.28 9.60 3.16
N ILE A 230 -14.14 8.28 3.35
CA ILE A 230 -13.50 7.40 2.37
C ILE A 230 -14.24 7.47 1.03
N GLY A 231 -15.57 7.38 1.04
CA GLY A 231 -16.38 7.43 -0.18
C GLY A 231 -16.23 8.74 -0.95
N ALA A 232 -16.16 9.89 -0.25
CA ALA A 232 -15.94 11.19 -0.86
C ALA A 232 -14.57 11.29 -1.52
N MET A 233 -13.50 10.91 -0.81
CA MET A 233 -12.13 10.94 -1.36
C MET A 233 -11.92 9.96 -2.51
N VAL A 234 -12.46 8.75 -2.41
CA VAL A 234 -12.38 7.74 -3.48
C VAL A 234 -13.11 8.21 -4.74
N ARG A 235 -14.31 8.78 -4.57
CA ARG A 235 -15.08 9.33 -5.70
C ARG A 235 -14.33 10.48 -6.36
N ASP A 236 -13.83 11.42 -5.59
CA ASP A 236 -13.08 12.57 -6.10
C ASP A 236 -11.82 12.13 -6.86
N LEU A 237 -11.06 11.18 -6.30
CA LEU A 237 -9.88 10.61 -6.94
C LEU A 237 -10.23 9.98 -8.30
N ILE A 238 -11.31 9.19 -8.37
CA ILE A 238 -11.73 8.55 -9.62
C ILE A 238 -12.16 9.62 -10.63
N THR A 239 -13.01 10.58 -10.24
CA THR A 239 -13.55 11.60 -11.15
C THR A 239 -12.46 12.51 -11.72
N ASN A 240 -11.44 12.86 -10.93
CA ASN A 240 -10.35 13.72 -11.39
C ASN A 240 -9.20 12.96 -12.08
N THR A 241 -9.17 11.63 -12.00
CA THR A 241 -8.12 10.81 -12.64
C THR A 241 -8.61 10.09 -13.89
N ALA A 242 -9.90 9.77 -13.98
CA ALA A 242 -10.47 9.13 -15.15
C ALA A 242 -10.22 10.00 -16.40
N PRO A 243 -9.76 9.42 -17.51
CA PRO A 243 -9.69 10.15 -18.76
C PRO A 243 -11.11 10.57 -19.15
N ASN A 244 -11.31 11.88 -19.41
CA ASN A 244 -12.53 12.39 -20.06
C ASN A 244 -12.77 11.69 -21.39
#